data_AF-A0A1G7B990-F1
#
_entry.id   AF-A0A1G7B990-F1
#
_cell.length_a   1.000
_cell.length_b   1.000
_cell.length_c   1.000
_cell.angle_alpha   90.00
_cell.angle_beta   90.00
_cell.angle_gamma   90.00
#
_symmetry.space_group_name_H-M   'P 1'
#
loop_
_entity.id
_entity.type
_entity.pdbx_description
1 polymer ?
#
loop_
_entity_poly.entity_id
_entity_poly.type
_entity_poly.pdbx_seq_one_letter_code
_entity_poly.pdbx_strand_id
1 'polypeptide(L)'
;MLVSPEQKQIYQLAMLVLQQHQLQVATLHSGHDVHFPGDPRQDMRAWAIAYALNLPPEPQDQERLRQLHLNPLQRWTAEQSRRAAICYKTFYRRLQDERLYAVGLRWLNSGGRQLLATAADS
;
A
#
# COMPACT_ATOMS: atom_id res chain seq x y z
N MET A 1 12.46 -5.07 12.86
CA MET A 1 11.35 -5.29 11.91
C MET A 1 11.37 -4.12 10.94
N LEU A 2 11.43 -4.35 9.61
CA LEU A 2 11.60 -3.25 8.63
C LEU A 2 10.35 -2.36 8.49
N VAL A 3 9.17 -2.88 8.84
CA VAL A 3 7.87 -2.19 8.72
C VAL A 3 7.32 -1.94 10.12
N SER A 4 6.89 -0.70 10.39
CA SER A 4 6.21 -0.35 11.64
C SER A 4 4.75 -0.84 11.65
N PRO A 5 4.12 -1.01 12.83
CA PRO A 5 2.70 -1.38 12.91
C PRO A 5 1.78 -0.43 12.13
N GLU A 6 2.07 0.88 12.15
CA GLU A 6 1.30 1.88 11.41
C GLU A 6 1.46 1.74 9.90
N GLN A 7 2.69 1.55 9.43
CA GLN A 7 2.98 1.30 8.02
C GLN A 7 2.24 0.05 7.50
N LYS A 8 2.21 -1.01 8.31
CA LYS A 8 1.42 -2.21 8.03
C LYS A 8 -0.07 -1.86 7.89
N GLN A 9 -0.64 -1.13 8.84
CA GLN A 9 -2.05 -0.77 8.82
C GLN A 9 -2.42 0.13 7.63
N ILE A 10 -1.57 1.09 7.29
CA ILE A 10 -1.77 1.96 6.12
C ILE A 10 -1.75 1.14 4.83
N TYR A 11 -0.77 0.24 4.70
CA TYR A 11 -0.71 -0.69 3.56
C TYR A 11 -1.98 -1.54 3.48
N GLN A 12 -2.40 -2.15 4.58
CA GLN A 12 -3.63 -2.97 4.63
C GLN A 12 -4.86 -2.15 4.27
N LEU A 13 -4.96 -0.90 4.74
CA LEU A 13 -6.08 -0.02 4.44
C LEU A 13 -6.15 0.29 2.94
N ALA A 14 -5.02 0.64 2.32
CA ALA A 14 -4.97 0.88 0.88
C ALA A 14 -5.43 -0.36 0.09
N MET A 15 -4.91 -1.54 0.43
CA MET A 15 -5.28 -2.79 -0.24
C MET A 15 -6.76 -3.16 -0.05
N LEU A 16 -7.30 -2.96 1.16
CA LEU A 16 -8.71 -3.20 1.47
C LEU A 16 -9.62 -2.30 0.63
N VAL A 17 -9.30 -1.00 0.56
CA VAL A 17 -10.09 -0.04 -0.23
C VAL A 17 -10.08 -0.41 -1.71
N LEU A 18 -8.92 -0.81 -2.27
CA LEU A 18 -8.87 -1.30 -3.65
C LEU A 18 -9.75 -2.53 -3.85
N GLN A 19 -9.68 -3.50 -2.94
CA GLN A 19 -10.49 -4.72 -2.99
C GLN A 19 -12.00 -4.41 -2.94
N GLN A 20 -12.44 -3.51 -2.04
CA GLN A 20 -13.84 -3.09 -1.93
C GLN A 20 -14.37 -2.46 -3.22
N HIS A 21 -13.50 -1.82 -3.99
CA HIS A 21 -13.83 -1.21 -5.27
C HIS A 21 -13.47 -2.08 -6.49
N GLN A 22 -13.13 -3.36 -6.28
CA GLN A 22 -12.74 -4.31 -7.33
C GLN A 22 -11.55 -3.84 -8.20
N LEU A 23 -10.67 -3.02 -7.64
CA LEU A 23 -9.49 -2.49 -8.31
C LEU A 23 -8.29 -3.40 -8.07
N GLN A 24 -7.53 -3.67 -9.12
CA GLN A 24 -6.30 -4.45 -9.06
C GLN A 24 -5.09 -3.58 -9.37
N VAL A 25 -4.03 -3.70 -8.56
CA VAL A 25 -2.78 -2.95 -8.73
C VAL A 25 -2.21 -3.12 -10.15
N ALA A 26 -2.25 -4.34 -10.70
CA ALA A 26 -1.76 -4.62 -12.04
C ALA A 26 -2.53 -3.83 -13.13
N THR A 27 -3.84 -3.71 -13.00
CA THR A 27 -4.69 -2.95 -13.93
C THR A 27 -4.46 -1.44 -13.82
N LEU A 28 -4.19 -0.94 -12.61
CA LEU A 28 -3.87 0.47 -12.40
C LEU A 28 -2.55 0.87 -13.09
N HIS A 29 -1.53 0.01 -13.02
CA HIS A 29 -0.25 0.27 -13.69
C HIS A 29 -0.30 0.13 -15.22
N SER A 30 -1.26 -0.63 -15.78
CA SER A 30 -1.38 -0.81 -17.24
C SER A 30 -2.09 0.35 -17.94
N GLY A 31 -2.53 1.37 -17.21
CA GLY A 31 -3.18 2.55 -17.79
C GLY A 31 -4.66 2.36 -18.15
N HIS A 32 -5.20 1.14 -18.00
CA HIS A 32 -6.58 0.81 -18.44
C HIS A 32 -7.65 1.58 -17.65
N ASP A 33 -7.37 1.98 -16.41
CA ASP A 33 -8.30 2.67 -15.52
C ASP A 33 -7.86 4.10 -15.12
N VAL A 34 -6.83 4.67 -15.77
CA VAL A 34 -6.16 5.92 -15.32
C VAL A 34 -6.84 7.18 -15.87
N HIS A 35 -8.17 7.23 -15.79
CA HIS A 35 -8.93 8.47 -15.89
C HIS A 35 -9.68 8.69 -14.57
N PHE A 36 -8.93 8.86 -13.47
CA PHE A 36 -9.52 9.11 -12.15
C PHE A 36 -9.18 10.53 -11.65
N PRO A 37 -10.08 11.51 -11.77
CA PRO A 37 -9.84 12.90 -11.39
C PRO A 37 -10.05 13.18 -9.88
N GLY A 38 -9.91 12.18 -9.01
CA GLY A 38 -10.19 12.33 -7.57
C GLY A 38 -9.02 12.94 -6.80
N ASP A 39 -9.31 13.82 -5.83
CA ASP A 39 -8.30 14.33 -4.88
C ASP A 39 -8.06 13.28 -3.77
N PRO A 40 -6.84 12.71 -3.64
CA PRO A 40 -6.47 11.79 -2.55
C PRO A 40 -6.76 12.34 -1.14
N ARG A 41 -6.79 13.66 -0.99
CA ARG A 41 -7.06 14.31 0.30
C ARG A 41 -8.54 14.41 0.63
N GLN A 42 -9.44 14.10 -0.29
CA GLN A 42 -10.89 14.18 -0.07
C GLN A 42 -11.57 12.82 -0.25
N ASP A 43 -10.96 11.92 -1.03
CA ASP A 43 -11.49 10.60 -1.33
C ASP A 43 -10.48 9.50 -0.95
N MET A 44 -10.93 8.56 -0.10
CA MET A 44 -10.13 7.41 0.34
C MET A 44 -9.84 6.46 -0.83
N ARG A 45 -10.75 6.31 -1.79
CA ARG A 45 -10.52 5.51 -3.00
C ARG A 45 -9.45 6.15 -3.87
N ALA A 46 -9.54 7.46 -4.13
CA ALA A 46 -8.51 8.19 -4.88
C ALA A 46 -7.14 8.09 -4.20
N TRP A 47 -7.10 8.16 -2.86
CA TRP A 47 -5.88 7.92 -2.10
C TRP A 47 -5.34 6.50 -2.26
N ALA A 48 -6.19 5.48 -2.18
CA ALA A 48 -5.76 4.09 -2.33
C ALA A 48 -5.22 3.80 -3.73
N ILE A 49 -5.81 4.39 -4.78
CA ILE A 49 -5.32 4.32 -6.16
C ILE A 49 -3.94 4.99 -6.26
N ALA A 50 -3.80 6.23 -5.79
CA ALA A 50 -2.53 6.95 -5.81
C ALA A 50 -1.45 6.20 -5.00
N TYR A 51 -1.82 5.62 -3.86
CA TYR A 51 -0.94 4.77 -3.06
C TYR A 51 -0.47 3.54 -3.83
N ALA A 52 -1.38 2.86 -4.54
CA ALA A 52 -1.03 1.69 -5.35
C ALA A 52 -0.16 2.02 -6.56
N LEU A 53 -0.38 3.16 -7.22
CA LEU A 53 0.47 3.59 -8.35
C LEU A 53 1.94 3.84 -7.94
N ASN A 54 2.19 4.00 -6.64
CA ASN A 54 3.53 4.12 -6.09
C ASN A 54 4.22 2.77 -5.83
N LEU A 55 3.49 1.66 -5.88
CA LEU A 55 4.06 0.32 -5.77
C LEU A 55 5.03 0.06 -6.94
N PRO A 56 6.01 -0.86 -6.75
CA PRO A 56 6.87 -1.30 -7.83
C PRO A 56 6.03 -1.88 -8.98
N PRO A 57 6.35 -1.60 -10.24
CA PRO A 57 5.62 -2.18 -11.37
C PRO A 57 5.89 -3.68 -11.52
N GLU A 58 7.05 -4.18 -11.07
CA GLU A 58 7.39 -5.60 -11.14
C GLU A 58 6.59 -6.42 -10.11
N PRO A 59 5.83 -7.45 -10.53
CA PRO A 59 5.02 -8.27 -9.62
C PRO A 59 5.82 -8.92 -8.49
N GLN A 60 7.07 -9.29 -8.76
CA GLN A 60 7.95 -9.88 -7.75
C GLN A 60 8.32 -8.87 -6.65
N ASP A 61 8.51 -7.59 -6.99
CA ASP A 61 8.83 -6.56 -6.01
C ASP A 61 7.58 -6.12 -5.23
N GLN A 62 6.40 -6.15 -5.85
CA GLN A 62 5.12 -6.01 -5.15
C GLN A 62 4.92 -7.12 -4.12
N GLU A 63 5.16 -8.38 -4.52
CA GLU A 63 5.06 -9.52 -3.63
C GLU A 63 6.05 -9.40 -2.47
N ARG A 64 7.27 -8.90 -2.72
CA ARG A 64 8.24 -8.65 -1.65
C ARG A 64 7.75 -7.63 -0.63
N LEU A 65 7.19 -6.52 -1.10
CA LEU A 65 6.58 -5.53 -0.22
C LEU A 65 5.39 -6.14 0.54
N ARG A 66 4.53 -6.92 -0.12
CA ARG A 66 3.41 -7.60 0.53
C ARG A 66 3.89 -8.50 1.66
N GLN A 67 4.91 -9.32 1.42
CA GLN A 67 5.51 -10.19 2.44
C GLN A 67 6.11 -9.38 3.59
N LEU A 68 6.79 -8.27 3.33
CA LEU A 68 7.31 -7.39 4.38
C LEU A 68 6.22 -6.84 5.31
N HIS A 69 5.05 -6.50 4.78
CA HIS A 69 3.94 -5.94 5.57
C HIS A 69 3.10 -7.02 6.25
N LEU A 70 2.82 -8.13 5.57
CA LEU A 70 1.83 -9.12 6.00
C LEU A 70 2.45 -10.38 6.62
N ASN A 71 3.67 -10.73 6.26
CA ASN A 71 4.37 -11.93 6.74
C ASN A 71 5.80 -11.59 7.22
N PRO A 72 5.94 -10.90 8.36
CA PRO A 72 7.23 -10.50 8.88
C PRO A 72 8.12 -11.67 9.33
N LEU A 73 7.56 -12.88 9.45
CA LEU A 73 8.28 -14.11 9.79
C LEU A 73 8.89 -14.82 8.57
N GLN A 74 8.63 -14.31 7.36
CA GLN A 74 9.22 -14.82 6.13
C GLN A 74 10.75 -14.90 6.27
N ARG A 75 11.32 -16.07 5.96
CA ARG A 75 12.77 -16.24 5.89
C ARG A 75 13.25 -15.82 4.51
N TRP A 76 14.25 -14.96 4.49
CA TRP A 76 14.81 -14.38 3.28
C TRP A 76 16.29 -14.76 3.15
N THR A 77 16.75 -15.00 1.92
CA THR A 77 18.19 -15.03 1.67
C THR A 77 18.79 -13.63 1.83
N ALA A 78 20.12 -13.53 1.93
CA ALA A 78 20.81 -12.24 2.01
C ALA A 78 20.50 -11.35 0.79
N GLU A 79 20.47 -11.94 -0.41
CA GLU A 79 20.14 -11.24 -1.65
C GLU A 79 18.70 -10.74 -1.66
N GLN A 80 17.74 -11.59 -1.30
CA GLN A 80 16.34 -11.20 -1.29
C GLN A 80 16.07 -10.12 -0.23
N SER A 81 16.74 -10.19 0.93
CA SER A 81 16.66 -9.17 1.97
C SER A 81 17.16 -7.81 1.47
N ARG A 82 18.29 -7.79 0.74
CA ARG A 82 18.82 -6.58 0.13
C ARG A 82 17.84 -5.98 -0.89
N ARG A 83 17.26 -6.82 -1.76
CA ARG A 83 16.26 -6.38 -2.74
C ARG A 83 15.02 -5.81 -2.05
N ALA A 84 14.48 -6.53 -1.06
CA ALA A 84 13.31 -6.10 -0.30
C ALA A 84 13.54 -4.75 0.41
N ALA A 85 14.73 -4.53 0.98
CA ALA A 85 15.10 -3.25 1.59
C ALA A 85 15.16 -2.09 0.58
N ILE A 86 15.68 -2.33 -0.63
CA ILE A 86 15.70 -1.32 -1.71
C ILE A 86 14.26 -0.98 -2.14
N CYS A 87 13.41 -1.99 -2.35
CA CYS A 87 12.01 -1.80 -2.70
C CYS A 87 11.27 -1.01 -1.62
N TYR A 88 11.43 -1.41 -0.35
CA TYR A 88 10.85 -0.71 0.81
C TYR A 88 11.27 0.76 0.87
N LYS A 89 12.58 1.04 0.80
CA LYS A 89 13.09 2.42 0.87
C LYS A 89 12.57 3.27 -0.28
N THR A 90 12.55 2.72 -1.49
CA THR A 90 12.11 3.44 -2.68
C THR A 90 10.61 3.76 -2.61
N PHE A 91 9.81 2.76 -2.22
CA PHE A 91 8.37 2.89 -2.04
C PHE A 91 8.00 3.97 -1.02
N TYR A 92 8.56 3.88 0.19
CA TYR A 92 8.24 4.84 1.26
C TYR A 92 8.76 6.25 1.00
N ARG A 93 9.87 6.38 0.27
CA ARG A 93 10.33 7.70 -0.19
C ARG A 93 9.29 8.35 -1.10
N ARG A 94 8.79 7.63 -2.12
CA ARG A 94 7.76 8.17 -3.02
C ARG A 94 6.47 8.54 -2.30
N LEU A 95 6.00 7.70 -1.37
CA LEU A 95 4.83 7.99 -0.55
C LEU A 95 4.98 9.25 0.32
N GLN A 96 6.21 9.56 0.77
CA GLN A 96 6.51 10.78 1.51
C GLN A 96 6.53 11.99 0.58
N ASP A 97 7.21 11.89 -0.56
CA ASP A 97 7.32 12.95 -1.57
C ASP A 97 5.92 13.38 -2.05
N GLU A 98 5.02 12.43 -2.28
CA GLU A 98 3.63 12.69 -2.69
C GLU A 98 2.68 13.00 -1.52
N ARG A 99 3.19 13.01 -0.28
CA ARG A 99 2.43 13.20 0.97
C ARG A 99 1.32 12.17 1.21
N LEU A 100 1.30 11.07 0.45
CA LEU A 100 0.31 10.00 0.54
C LEU A 100 0.38 9.25 1.86
N TYR A 101 1.57 9.16 2.48
CA TYR A 101 1.70 8.54 3.81
C TYR A 101 0.93 9.33 4.88
N ALA A 102 1.05 10.66 4.88
CA ALA A 102 0.35 11.52 5.84
C ALA A 102 -1.17 11.51 5.63
N VAL A 103 -1.60 11.47 4.36
CA VAL A 103 -3.02 11.31 4.01
C VAL A 103 -3.54 9.94 4.50
N GLY A 104 -2.75 8.88 4.32
CA GLY A 104 -3.07 7.54 4.82
C GLY A 104 -3.20 7.47 6.33
N LEU A 105 -2.30 8.13 7.08
CA LEU A 105 -2.42 8.24 8.53
C LEU A 105 -3.72 8.94 8.96
N ARG A 106 -4.11 10.01 8.26
CA ARG A 106 -5.37 10.70 8.54
C ARG A 106 -6.57 9.78 8.28
N TRP A 107 -6.59 9.06 7.15
CA TRP A 107 -7.65 8.10 6.84
C TRP A 107 -7.71 6.95 7.84
N LEU A 108 -6.55 6.44 8.28
CA LEU A 108 -6.45 5.41 9.30
C LEU A 108 -7.13 5.87 10.60
N ASN A 109 -6.88 7.11 11.02
CA ASN A 109 -7.43 7.67 12.25
C ASN A 109 -8.87 8.18 12.13
N SER A 110 -9.38 8.45 10.93
CA SER A 110 -10.75 8.92 10.69
C SER A 110 -11.79 7.79 10.51
N GLY A 111 -11.41 6.54 10.77
CA GLY A 111 -12.29 5.37 10.63
C GLY A 111 -11.63 4.17 9.95
N GLY A 112 -10.46 4.34 9.31
CA GLY A 112 -9.75 3.24 8.65
C GLY A 112 -9.39 2.08 9.58
N ARG A 113 -9.08 2.35 10.86
CA ARG A 113 -8.85 1.28 11.87
C ARG A 113 -10.08 0.40 12.09
N GLN A 114 -11.27 0.98 12.09
CA GLN A 114 -12.52 0.25 12.25
C GLN A 114 -12.80 -0.62 11.01
N LEU A 115 -12.58 -0.07 9.81
CA LEU A 115 -12.69 -0.83 8.55
C LEU A 115 -11.77 -2.06 8.55
N LEU A 116 -10.53 -1.90 9.00
CA LEU A 116 -9.57 -3.01 9.10
C LEU A 116 -10.01 -4.07 10.12
N ALA A 117 -10.57 -3.66 11.26
CA ALA A 117 -11.07 -4.58 12.28
C ALA A 117 -12.23 -5.42 11.73
N THR A 118 -13.24 -4.78 11.13
CA THR A 118 -14.39 -5.47 10.53
C THR A 118 -13.96 -6.44 9.42
N ALA A 119 -12.98 -6.06 8.60
CA ALA A 119 -12.44 -6.93 7.55
C ALA A 119 -11.63 -8.12 8.08
N ALA A 120 -11.10 -8.05 9.31
CA ALA A 120 -10.39 -9.17 9.93
C ALA A 120 -11.35 -10.19 10.57
N ASP A 121 -12.57 -9.77 10.90
CA ASP A 121 -13.63 -10.59 11.49
C ASP A 121 -14.56 -11.25 10.45
N SER A 122 -14.41 -10.89 9.17
CA SER A 122 -15.18 -11.39 8.02
C SER A 122 -14.46 -12.52 7.31
#